data_AF-A0A537WCB1-F1
#
_entry.id   AF-A0A537WCB1-F1
#
_cell.length_a   1.000
_cell.length_b   1.000
_cell.length_c   1.000
_cell.angle_alpha   90.00
_cell.angle_beta   90.00
_cell.angle_gamma   90.00
#
_symmetry.space_group_name_H-M   'P 1'
#
loop_
_entity.id
_entity.type
_entity.pdbx_description
1 polymer ?
#
loop_
_entity_poly.entity_id
_entity_poly.type
_entity_poly.pdbx_seq_one_letter_code
_entity_poly.pdbx_strand_id
1 'polypeptide(L)'
;KLVDRDGAMTHPQFHTKLEAAGFGIFIPFFFVASGIRFDLNALFASGSTIARVPVFLAALLIVRAAPALLYRPDVGTRKSAAAGLLQATSLGFFVVAGQIGMELGLITKATGAALIAAGLLSVLLFPAAALALLRREVEPQAAPSPSRAASQAA
;
A
#
# COMPACT_ATOMS: atom_id res chain seq x y z
N LYS A 1 -14.01 -12.95 31.05
CA LYS A 1 -14.09 -14.27 30.37
C LYS A 1 -15.57 -14.57 30.14
N LEU A 2 -16.22 -13.79 29.29
CA LEU A 2 -17.67 -13.82 29.09
C LEU A 2 -17.96 -14.00 27.60
N VAL A 3 -18.62 -15.11 27.31
CA VAL A 3 -19.35 -15.40 26.07
C VAL A 3 -18.48 -15.59 24.83
N ASP A 4 -17.70 -16.67 24.83
CA ASP A 4 -17.45 -17.42 23.59
C ASP A 4 -18.60 -18.44 23.47
N ARG A 5 -19.62 -18.11 22.67
CA ARG A 5 -20.77 -18.96 22.37
C ARG A 5 -20.54 -19.72 21.04
N ASP A 6 -19.34 -19.61 20.46
CA ASP A 6 -19.02 -20.04 19.09
C ASP A 6 -18.35 -21.42 19.04
N GLY A 7 -17.87 -21.93 20.19
CA GLY A 7 -17.25 -23.26 20.28
C GLY A 7 -18.14 -24.45 19.90
N ALA A 8 -19.47 -24.25 19.82
CA ALA A 8 -20.43 -25.33 19.53
C ALA A 8 -20.91 -25.41 18.06
N MET A 9 -20.68 -24.38 17.23
CA MET A 9 -21.19 -24.34 15.84
C MET A 9 -20.16 -23.97 14.77
N THR A 10 -18.97 -23.51 15.15
CA THR A 10 -17.99 -23.00 14.18
C THR A 10 -16.97 -24.09 13.86
N HIS A 11 -16.97 -24.56 12.60
CA HIS A 11 -15.99 -25.54 12.14
C HIS A 11 -14.57 -25.00 12.41
N PRO A 12 -13.66 -25.74 13.06
CA PRO A 12 -12.36 -25.22 13.54
C PRO A 12 -11.41 -24.71 12.44
N GLN A 13 -11.80 -24.83 11.18
CA GLN A 13 -11.05 -24.42 9.99
C GLN A 13 -11.83 -23.43 9.12
N PHE A 14 -12.96 -22.90 9.61
CA PHE A 14 -13.81 -22.02 8.81
C PHE A 14 -13.07 -20.76 8.35
N HIS A 15 -12.37 -20.08 9.26
CA HIS A 15 -11.55 -18.91 8.93
C HIS A 15 -10.45 -19.25 7.92
N THR A 16 -9.70 -20.33 8.15
CA THR A 16 -8.66 -20.80 7.22
C THR A 16 -9.21 -21.06 5.81
N LYS A 17 -10.38 -21.70 5.72
CA LYS A 17 -11.06 -21.97 4.44
C LYS A 17 -11.52 -20.68 3.75
N LEU A 18 -12.04 -19.72 4.51
CA LEU A 18 -12.44 -18.41 3.98
C LEU A 18 -11.22 -17.61 3.50
N GLU A 19 -10.13 -17.58 4.25
CA GLU A 19 -8.88 -16.92 3.84
C GLU A 19 -8.29 -17.57 2.58
N ALA A 20 -8.27 -18.90 2.52
CA ALA A 20 -7.83 -19.63 1.34
C ALA A 20 -8.67 -19.27 0.10
N ALA A 21 -9.99 -19.17 0.24
CA ALA A 21 -10.85 -18.72 -0.86
C ALA A 21 -10.60 -17.25 -1.22
N GLY A 22 -10.48 -16.37 -0.21
CA GLY A 22 -10.25 -14.94 -0.34
C GLY A 22 -8.95 -14.63 -1.10
N PHE A 23 -7.82 -15.11 -0.60
CA PHE A 23 -6.50 -14.87 -1.18
C PHE A 23 -6.19 -15.76 -2.38
N GLY A 24 -6.72 -16.99 -2.42
CA GLY A 24 -6.44 -17.95 -3.49
C GLY A 24 -7.29 -17.77 -4.75
N ILE A 25 -8.53 -17.30 -4.63
CA ILE A 25 -9.47 -17.19 -5.75
C ILE A 25 -9.96 -15.76 -5.94
N PHE A 26 -10.59 -15.18 -4.92
CA PHE A 26 -11.35 -13.93 -5.08
C PHE A 26 -10.48 -12.71 -5.34
N ILE A 27 -9.40 -12.51 -4.57
CA ILE A 27 -8.49 -11.37 -4.73
C ILE A 27 -7.79 -11.41 -6.10
N PRO A 28 -7.22 -12.54 -6.57
CA PRO A 28 -6.66 -12.64 -7.92
C PRO A 28 -7.69 -12.33 -9.01
N PHE A 29 -8.89 -12.93 -8.95
CA PHE A 29 -9.95 -12.67 -9.93
C PHE A 29 -10.39 -11.20 -9.94
N PHE A 30 -10.52 -10.59 -8.76
CA PHE A 30 -10.86 -9.19 -8.62
C PHE A 30 -9.84 -8.30 -9.35
N PHE A 31 -8.53 -8.53 -9.17
CA PHE A 31 -7.51 -7.73 -9.84
C PHE A 31 -7.44 -7.98 -11.35
N VAL A 32 -7.63 -9.22 -11.81
CA VAL A 32 -7.71 -9.53 -13.25
C VAL A 32 -8.91 -8.84 -13.90
N ALA A 33 -10.11 -9.02 -13.32
CA ALA A 33 -11.34 -8.41 -13.84
C ALA A 33 -11.26 -6.88 -13.83
N SER A 34 -10.70 -6.30 -12.76
CA SER A 34 -10.52 -4.85 -12.65
C SER A 34 -9.48 -4.31 -13.63
N GLY A 35 -8.40 -5.07 -13.86
CA GLY A 35 -7.40 -4.74 -14.88
C GLY A 35 -7.97 -4.74 -16.29
N ILE A 36 -8.79 -5.73 -16.64
CA ILE A 36 -9.48 -5.79 -17.94
C ILE A 36 -10.47 -4.61 -18.10
N ARG A 37 -11.14 -4.20 -17.02
CA ARG A 37 -12.09 -3.08 -17.02
C ARG A 37 -11.42 -1.70 -16.96
N PHE A 38 -10.12 -1.63 -16.75
CA PHE A 38 -9.42 -0.36 -16.62
C PHE A 38 -9.35 0.39 -17.96
N ASP A 39 -9.97 1.57 -18.02
CA ASP A 39 -10.11 2.35 -19.25
C ASP A 39 -8.89 3.24 -19.51
N LEU A 40 -7.84 2.65 -20.10
CA LEU A 40 -6.63 3.35 -20.52
C LEU A 40 -6.92 4.43 -21.57
N ASN A 41 -7.90 4.20 -22.44
CA ASN A 41 -8.27 5.17 -23.47
C ASN A 41 -8.82 6.44 -22.83
N ALA A 42 -9.71 6.31 -21.84
CA ALA A 42 -10.21 7.45 -21.08
C ALA A 42 -9.12 8.18 -20.29
N LEU A 43 -8.11 7.46 -19.80
CA LEU A 43 -6.97 8.04 -19.09
C LEU A 43 -6.12 8.93 -20.01
N PHE A 44 -5.80 8.44 -21.22
CA PHE A 44 -4.94 9.13 -22.18
C PHE A 44 -5.70 10.06 -23.14
N ALA A 45 -7.02 10.13 -23.04
CA ALA A 45 -7.86 10.99 -23.89
C ALA A 45 -7.53 12.49 -23.75
N SER A 46 -7.01 12.94 -22.61
CA SER A 46 -6.62 14.34 -22.43
C SER A 46 -5.46 14.50 -21.44
N GLY A 47 -4.62 15.52 -21.68
CA GLY A 47 -3.57 15.91 -20.74
C GLY A 47 -4.11 16.30 -19.36
N SER A 48 -5.32 16.86 -19.30
CA SER A 48 -5.99 17.16 -18.02
C SER A 48 -6.28 15.90 -17.21
N THR A 49 -6.72 14.81 -17.86
CA THR A 49 -6.96 13.53 -17.18
C THR A 49 -5.66 12.96 -16.61
N ILE A 50 -4.58 12.99 -17.38
CA ILE A 50 -3.26 12.54 -16.93
C ILE A 50 -2.79 13.38 -15.74
N ALA A 51 -3.00 14.71 -15.78
CA ALA A 51 -2.64 15.60 -14.67
C ALA A 51 -3.43 15.33 -13.37
N ARG A 52 -4.60 14.68 -13.42
CA ARG A 52 -5.34 14.27 -12.21
C ARG A 52 -4.64 13.13 -11.47
N VAL A 53 -3.87 12.29 -12.17
CA VAL A 53 -3.17 11.15 -11.56
C VAL A 53 -2.21 11.58 -10.45
N PRO A 54 -1.24 12.50 -10.67
CA PRO A 54 -0.36 12.95 -9.59
C PRO A 54 -1.13 13.69 -8.48
N VAL A 55 -2.23 14.38 -8.80
CA VAL A 55 -3.08 15.03 -7.79
C VAL A 55 -3.73 13.99 -6.87
N PHE A 56 -4.34 12.94 -7.43
CA PHE A 56 -4.92 11.87 -6.63
C PHE A 56 -3.86 11.08 -5.87
N LEU A 57 -2.69 10.85 -6.46
CA LEU A 57 -1.58 10.18 -5.80
C LEU A 57 -1.09 10.98 -4.58
N ALA A 58 -0.96 12.31 -4.72
CA ALA A 58 -0.60 13.20 -3.63
C ALA A 58 -1.69 13.26 -2.56
N ALA A 59 -2.97 13.35 -2.95
CA ALA A 59 -4.08 13.34 -2.01
C ALA A 59 -4.14 12.03 -1.21
N LEU A 60 -3.94 10.90 -1.88
CA LEU A 60 -3.87 9.58 -1.26
C LEU A 60 -2.72 9.54 -0.25
N LEU A 61 -1.52 9.98 -0.64
CA LEU A 61 -0.37 10.06 0.24
C LEU A 61 -0.67 10.91 1.47
N ILE A 62 -1.22 12.11 1.30
CA ILE A 62 -1.53 13.01 2.42
C ILE A 62 -2.55 12.35 3.37
N VAL A 63 -3.69 11.91 2.85
CA VAL A 63 -4.79 11.37 3.67
C VAL A 63 -4.38 10.10 4.40
N ARG A 64 -3.59 9.23 3.75
CA ARG A 64 -3.25 7.90 4.30
C ARG A 64 -1.91 7.85 5.02
N ALA A 65 -0.97 8.74 4.71
CA ALA A 65 0.32 8.81 5.40
C ALA A 65 0.30 9.76 6.61
N ALA A 66 -0.60 10.74 6.66
CA ALA A 66 -0.68 11.67 7.80
C ALA A 66 -0.82 10.97 9.17
N PRO A 67 -1.62 9.89 9.34
CA PRO A 67 -1.70 9.18 10.61
C PRO A 67 -0.35 8.62 11.09
N ALA A 68 0.59 8.37 10.18
CA ALA A 68 1.90 7.85 10.54
C ALA A 68 2.74 8.82 11.37
N LEU A 69 2.46 10.13 11.29
CA LEU A 69 3.12 11.15 12.11
C LEU A 69 2.87 10.94 13.61
N LEU A 70 1.75 10.31 13.97
CA LEU A 70 1.43 10.00 15.36
C LEU A 70 2.40 8.99 15.97
N TYR A 71 2.96 8.08 15.15
CA TYR A 71 3.92 7.07 15.59
C TYR A 71 5.36 7.62 15.69
N ARG A 72 5.60 8.86 15.25
CA ARG A 72 6.94 9.47 15.18
C ARG A 72 7.70 9.44 16.52
N PRO A 73 7.08 9.70 17.68
CA PRO A 73 7.79 9.63 18.97
C PRO A 73 8.29 8.22 19.30
N ASP A 74 7.56 7.19 18.91
CA ASP A 74 7.85 5.81 19.29
C ASP A 74 8.84 5.11 18.35
N VAL A 75 8.74 5.38 17.04
CA VAL A 75 9.55 4.68 16.02
C VAL A 75 10.57 5.57 15.31
N GLY A 76 10.55 6.88 15.56
CA GLY A 76 11.40 7.85 14.90
C GLY A 76 10.91 8.27 13.51
N THR A 77 11.44 9.39 13.00
CA THR A 77 10.97 10.06 11.77
C THR A 77 11.02 9.16 10.53
N ARG A 78 12.09 8.38 10.37
CA ARG A 78 12.32 7.57 9.16
C ARG A 78 11.38 6.36 9.08
N LYS A 79 11.23 5.61 10.18
CA LYS A 79 10.29 4.48 10.25
C LYS A 79 8.84 4.95 10.19
N SER A 80 8.54 6.10 10.80
CA SER A 80 7.24 6.78 10.66
C SER A 80 6.95 7.14 9.19
N ALA A 81 7.92 7.71 8.45
CA ALA A 81 7.76 8.00 7.02
C ALA A 81 7.55 6.73 6.17
N ALA A 82 8.32 5.67 6.44
CA ALA A 82 8.14 4.38 5.76
C ALA A 82 6.76 3.78 6.06
N ALA A 83 6.29 3.84 7.31
CA ALA A 83 4.96 3.41 7.70
C ALA A 83 3.86 4.23 7.00
N GLY A 84 4.07 5.54 6.80
CA GLY A 84 3.14 6.40 6.06
C GLY A 84 3.00 6.00 4.59
N LEU A 85 4.12 5.74 3.91
CA LEU A 85 4.14 5.25 2.53
C LEU A 85 3.46 3.89 2.39
N LEU A 86 3.72 2.97 3.32
CA LEU A 86 3.09 1.65 3.32
C LEU A 86 1.58 1.74 3.60
N GLN A 87 1.13 2.61 4.50
CA GLN A 87 -0.32 2.86 4.73
C GLN A 87 -1.01 3.51 3.53
N ALA A 88 -0.28 4.33 2.77
CA ALA A 88 -0.75 4.91 1.53
C ALA A 88 -0.73 3.92 0.35
N THR A 89 -0.35 2.65 0.56
CA THR A 89 -0.38 1.64 -0.51
C THR A 89 -1.76 1.00 -0.60
N SER A 90 -2.58 1.39 -1.57
CA SER A 90 -3.92 0.80 -1.72
C SER A 90 -4.44 0.94 -3.13
N LEU A 91 -4.97 -0.15 -3.68
CA LEU A 91 -5.58 -0.19 -5.00
C LEU A 91 -7.04 -0.66 -4.96
N GLY A 92 -7.32 -1.77 -4.26
CA GLY A 92 -8.65 -2.40 -4.30
C GLY A 92 -9.78 -1.46 -3.89
N PHE A 93 -9.59 -0.65 -2.84
CA PHE A 93 -10.57 0.35 -2.43
C PHE A 93 -10.87 1.36 -3.54
N PHE A 94 -9.85 1.86 -4.24
CA PHE A 94 -10.01 2.88 -5.28
C PHE A 94 -10.66 2.33 -6.55
N VAL A 95 -10.36 1.08 -6.89
CA VAL A 95 -11.04 0.36 -7.97
C VAL A 95 -12.53 0.26 -7.69
N VAL A 96 -12.91 -0.24 -6.51
CA VAL A 96 -14.31 -0.41 -6.13
C VAL A 96 -15.03 0.94 -6.03
N ALA A 97 -14.46 1.90 -5.30
CA ALA A 97 -15.05 3.23 -5.15
C ALA A 97 -15.18 3.96 -6.49
N GLY A 98 -14.19 3.82 -7.38
CA GLY A 98 -14.24 4.38 -8.73
C GLY A 98 -15.34 3.75 -9.58
N GLN A 99 -15.46 2.42 -9.56
CA GLN A 99 -16.53 1.71 -10.26
C GLN A 99 -17.91 2.14 -9.78
N ILE A 100 -18.15 2.13 -8.47
CA ILE A 100 -19.41 2.57 -7.86
C ILE A 100 -19.70 4.03 -8.23
N GLY A 101 -18.70 4.91 -8.14
CA GLY A 101 -18.87 6.33 -8.48
C GLY A 101 -19.26 6.53 -9.95
N MET A 102 -18.73 5.73 -10.88
CA MET A 102 -19.10 5.77 -12.29
C MET A 102 -20.50 5.20 -12.54
N GLU A 103 -20.85 4.08 -11.88
CA GLU A 103 -22.17 3.45 -11.97
C GLU A 103 -23.28 4.37 -11.44
N LEU A 104 -22.99 5.12 -10.37
CA LEU A 104 -23.91 6.12 -9.81
C LEU A 104 -23.90 7.46 -10.57
N GLY A 105 -23.06 7.60 -11.63
CA GLY A 105 -22.93 8.84 -12.39
C GLY A 105 -22.29 10.01 -11.61
N LEU A 106 -21.65 9.73 -10.47
CA LEU A 106 -21.00 10.75 -9.61
C LEU A 106 -19.63 11.17 -10.16
N ILE A 107 -18.95 10.29 -10.88
CA ILE A 107 -17.67 10.59 -11.54
C ILE A 107 -17.67 10.09 -12.98
N THR A 108 -16.95 10.82 -13.83
CA THR A 108 -16.74 10.42 -15.23
C THR A 108 -15.76 9.24 -15.35
N LYS A 109 -15.79 8.53 -16.48
CA LYS A 109 -14.80 7.49 -16.82
C LYS A 109 -13.36 7.98 -16.74
N ALA A 110 -13.10 9.20 -17.20
CA ALA A 110 -11.78 9.82 -17.13
C ALA A 110 -11.31 10.02 -15.68
N THR A 111 -12.19 10.52 -14.80
CA THR A 111 -11.87 10.67 -13.37
C THR A 111 -11.66 9.32 -12.70
N GLY A 112 -12.52 8.33 -12.98
CA GLY A 112 -12.38 6.98 -12.46
C GLY A 112 -11.07 6.32 -12.89
N ALA A 113 -10.71 6.43 -14.17
CA ALA A 113 -9.43 5.93 -14.69
C ALA A 113 -8.24 6.63 -14.04
N ALA A 114 -8.26 7.95 -13.86
CA ALA A 114 -7.19 8.67 -13.17
C ALA A 114 -7.04 8.25 -11.69
N LEU A 115 -8.16 8.01 -11.00
CA LEU A 115 -8.16 7.56 -9.60
C LEU A 115 -7.56 6.14 -9.47
N ILE A 116 -7.96 5.22 -10.35
CA ILE A 116 -7.42 3.85 -10.37
C ILE A 116 -5.94 3.87 -10.75
N ALA A 117 -5.54 4.70 -11.72
CA ALA A 117 -4.14 4.90 -12.10
C ALA A 117 -3.28 5.38 -10.91
N ALA A 118 -3.78 6.33 -10.13
CA ALA A 118 -3.11 6.79 -8.92
C ALA A 118 -2.97 5.66 -7.87
N GLY A 119 -4.02 4.85 -7.69
CA GLY A 119 -3.95 3.64 -6.86
C GLY A 119 -2.88 2.66 -7.34
N LEU A 120 -2.79 2.40 -8.65
CA LEU A 120 -1.78 1.52 -9.24
C LEU A 120 -0.37 2.05 -8.98
N LEU A 121 -0.14 3.34 -9.25
CA LEU A 121 1.13 4.00 -8.99
C LEU A 121 1.50 3.96 -7.50
N SER A 122 0.54 4.11 -6.59
CA SER A 122 0.81 4.01 -5.15
C SER A 122 1.40 2.65 -4.77
N VAL A 123 0.84 1.55 -5.31
CA VAL A 123 1.29 0.17 -5.03
C VAL A 123 2.67 -0.12 -5.61
N LEU A 124 3.03 0.54 -6.70
CA LEU A 124 4.36 0.41 -7.31
C LEU A 124 5.41 1.28 -6.60
N LEU A 125 5.09 2.56 -6.38
CA LEU A 125 6.06 3.57 -5.96
C LEU A 125 6.26 3.61 -4.44
N PHE A 126 5.19 3.52 -3.66
CA PHE A 126 5.30 3.76 -2.21
C PHE A 126 6.00 2.63 -1.46
N PRO A 127 5.75 1.33 -1.71
CA PRO A 127 6.54 0.25 -1.11
C PRO A 127 8.02 0.30 -1.49
N ALA A 128 8.32 0.61 -2.75
CA ALA A 128 9.69 0.77 -3.22
C ALA A 128 10.41 1.92 -2.50
N ALA A 129 9.75 3.08 -2.38
CA ALA A 129 10.25 4.22 -1.63
C ALA A 129 10.42 3.91 -0.14
N ALA A 130 9.45 3.22 0.48
CA ALA A 130 9.52 2.80 1.88
C ALA A 130 10.70 1.85 2.11
N LEU A 131 10.92 0.88 1.22
CA LEU A 131 12.03 -0.05 1.34
C LEU A 131 13.38 0.64 1.15
N ALA A 132 13.50 1.57 0.21
CA ALA A 132 14.70 2.41 0.07
C ALA A 132 14.95 3.26 1.32
N LEU A 133 13.88 3.82 1.90
CA LEU A 133 13.86 4.51 3.19
C LEU A 133 14.07 3.61 4.39
N LEU A 134 14.17 2.29 4.25
CA LEU A 134 14.55 1.40 5.36
C LEU A 134 15.98 0.87 5.16
N ARG A 135 16.36 0.47 3.94
CA ARG A 135 17.68 -0.10 3.61
C ARG A 135 18.90 0.71 4.09
N ARG A 136 18.84 2.04 4.05
CA ARG A 136 19.92 2.94 4.55
C ARG A 136 20.24 2.83 6.06
N GLU A 137 19.51 2.02 6.84
CA GLU A 137 19.85 1.68 8.24
C GLU A 137 20.74 0.42 8.33
N VAL A 138 20.74 -0.43 7.30
CA VAL A 138 21.44 -1.73 7.30
C VAL A 138 22.85 -1.63 6.72
N GLU A 139 23.26 -0.44 6.27
CA GLU A 139 24.64 -0.23 5.83
C GLU A 139 25.58 -0.38 7.04
N PRO A 140 26.45 -1.41 7.08
CA PRO A 140 27.12 -1.81 8.30
C PRO A 140 28.01 -0.70 8.80
N GLN A 141 27.82 -0.35 10.08
CA GLN A 141 28.83 0.29 10.89
C GLN A 141 30.13 -0.50 10.70
N ALA A 142 31.09 0.07 9.97
CA ALA A 142 32.35 -0.57 9.65
C ALA A 142 32.94 -1.15 10.94
N ALA A 143 33.14 -2.46 10.96
CA ALA A 143 33.71 -3.16 12.10
C ALA A 143 35.02 -2.46 12.52
N PRO A 144 35.29 -2.27 13.82
CA PRO A 144 36.57 -1.71 14.25
C PRO A 144 37.68 -2.63 13.75
N SER A 145 38.56 -2.12 12.87
CA SER A 145 39.70 -2.88 12.35
C SER A 145 40.55 -3.40 13.53
N PRO A 146 40.86 -4.71 13.63
CA PRO A 146 41.58 -5.31 14.76
C PRO A 146 43.09 -4.96 14.83
N SER A 147 43.54 -3.90 14.15
CA SER A 147 44.97 -3.65 13.93
C SER A 147 45.70 -2.91 15.08
N ARG A 148 45.05 -2.57 16.19
CA ARG A 148 45.74 -1.86 17.31
C ARG A 148 46.11 -2.73 18.50
N ALA A 149 45.65 -3.98 18.58
CA ALA A 149 45.97 -4.86 19.71
C ALA A 149 47.35 -5.55 19.59
N ALA A 150 47.88 -5.71 18.37
CA ALA A 150 49.14 -6.44 18.15
C ALA A 150 50.43 -5.59 18.27
N SER A 151 50.32 -4.26 18.41
CA SER A 151 51.47 -3.35 18.48
C SER A 151 51.83 -2.90 19.90
N GLN A 152 51.08 -3.31 20.93
CA GLN A 152 51.36 -2.95 22.34
C GLN A 152 51.96 -4.12 23.15
N ALA A 153 52.27 -5.24 22.49
CA ALA A 153 52.86 -6.43 23.12
C ALA A 153 54.29 -6.72 22.64
N ALA A 154 54.99 -5.74 22.06
CA ALA A 154 56.40 -5.84 21.65
C ALA A 154 57.25 -4.87 22.47
#